data_AF-A0A347VQ11-F1
#
_entry.id   AF-A0A347VQ11-F1
#
_cell.length_a   1.000
_cell.length_b   1.000
_cell.length_c   1.000
_cell.angle_alpha   90.00
_cell.angle_beta   90.00
_cell.angle_gamma   90.00
#
_symmetry.space_group_name_H-M   'P 1'
#
loop_
_entity.id
_entity.type
_entity.pdbx_description
1 polymer ?
#
loop_
_entity_poly.entity_id
_entity_poly.type
_entity_poly.pdbx_seq_one_letter_code
_entity_poly.pdbx_strand_id
1 'polypeptide(L)' 'MLKKIKVLRKKLIRWYKDSEKFFHLLVGLPSYEKYIEYHKKYHPNCKPKSRKEFFLDSQDKRYGKNGSKKCC' A
#
# COMPACT_ATOMS: atom_id res chain seq x y z
N MET A 1 -9.30 -24.77 -21.05
CA MET A 1 -9.83 -23.37 -21.03
C MET A 1 -9.68 -22.69 -19.66
N LEU A 2 -10.21 -23.27 -18.57
CA LEU A 2 -10.18 -22.69 -17.21
C LEU A 2 -8.79 -22.36 -16.65
N LYS A 3 -7.75 -23.14 -16.99
CA LYS A 3 -6.37 -22.89 -16.55
C LYS A 3 -5.80 -21.58 -17.10
N LYS A 4 -6.07 -21.25 -18.38
CA LYS A 4 -5.60 -19.98 -19.00
C LYS A 4 -6.23 -18.76 -18.33
N ILE A 5 -7.52 -18.83 -18.01
CA ILE A 5 -8.26 -17.76 -17.32
C ILE A 5 -7.67 -17.51 -15.92
N LYS A 6 -7.38 -18.58 -15.15
CA LYS A 6 -6.74 -18.45 -13.82
C LYS A 6 -5.35 -17.83 -13.89
N VAL A 7 -4.55 -18.19 -14.90
CA VAL A 7 -3.20 -17.61 -15.12
C VAL A 7 -3.29 -16.14 -15.49
N LEU A 8 -4.19 -15.78 -16.41
CA LEU A 8 -4.39 -14.38 -16.82
C LEU A 8 -4.82 -13.51 -15.64
N ARG A 9 -5.75 -14.00 -14.81
CA ARG A 9 -6.19 -13.31 -13.59
C ARG A 9 -5.02 -13.06 -12.62
N LYS A 10 -4.18 -14.07 -12.39
CA LYS A 10 -2.98 -13.93 -11.54
C LYS A 10 -2.03 -12.88 -12.09
N LYS A 11 -1.80 -12.86 -13.41
CA LYS A 11 -0.98 -11.84 -14.07
C LYS A 11 -1.58 -10.44 -13.88
N LEU A 12 -2.86 -10.25 -14.15
CA LEU A 12 -3.53 -8.96 -13.98
C LEU A 12 -3.43 -8.42 -12.55
N ILE A 13 -3.69 -9.26 -11.55
CA ILE A 13 -3.56 -8.88 -10.14
C ILE A 13 -2.11 -8.51 -9.81
N ARG A 14 -1.13 -9.23 -10.35
CA ARG A 14 0.28 -8.93 -10.14
C ARG A 14 0.67 -7.59 -10.76
N TRP A 15 0.27 -7.33 -12.01
CA TRP A 15 0.50 -6.06 -12.70
C TRP A 15 -0.12 -4.87 -11.95
N TYR A 16 -1.34 -5.03 -11.44
CA TYR A 16 -1.98 -4.01 -10.60
C TYR A 16 -1.21 -3.74 -9.29
N LYS A 17 -0.69 -4.78 -8.64
CA LYS A 17 0.13 -4.61 -7.43
C LYS A 17 1.47 -3.93 -7.71
N ASP A 18 2.14 -4.32 -8.79
CA ASP A 18 3.42 -3.73 -9.14
C ASP A 18 3.29 -2.25 -9.58
N SER A 19 2.16 -1.86 -10.18
CA SER A 19 1.90 -0.48 -10.56
C SER A 19 1.73 0.46 -9.35
N GLU A 20 1.36 -0.06 -8.18
CA GLU A 20 1.26 0.74 -6.96
C GLU A 20 2.59 1.40 -6.59
N LYS A 21 3.74 0.81 -6.96
CA LYS A 21 5.05 1.41 -6.70
C LYS A 21 5.25 2.75 -7.43
N PHE A 22 4.53 2.96 -8.54
CA PHE A 22 4.61 4.16 -9.37
C PHE A 22 3.46 5.13 -9.09
N PHE A 23 2.21 4.67 -9.11
CA PHE A 23 1.05 5.56 -8.94
C PHE A 23 1.00 6.22 -7.56
N HIS A 24 1.41 5.50 -6.52
CA HIS A 24 1.43 6.06 -5.16
C HIS A 24 2.44 7.19 -5.01
N LEU A 25 3.53 7.22 -5.80
CA LEU A 25 4.45 8.35 -5.84
C LEU A 25 3.80 9.61 -6.42
N LEU A 26 2.95 9.47 -7.45
CA LEU A 26 2.27 10.60 -8.10
C LEU A 26 1.29 11.30 -7.15
N VAL A 27 0.57 10.53 -6.34
CA VAL A 27 -0.33 11.06 -5.31
C VAL A 27 0.35 11.23 -3.95
N GLY A 28 1.63 10.87 -3.88
CA GLY A 28 2.51 10.81 -2.70
C GLY A 28 1.91 10.11 -1.47
N LEU A 29 1.12 9.07 -1.70
CA LEU A 29 0.79 8.09 -0.68
C LEU A 29 1.88 7.00 -0.63
N PRO A 30 2.08 6.31 0.49
CA PRO A 30 3.00 5.18 0.57
C PRO A 30 2.37 3.87 0.03
N SER A 31 3.20 2.96 -0.50
CA SER A 31 2.76 1.63 -0.97
C SER A 31 2.52 0.67 0.20
N TYR A 32 1.38 -0.03 0.18
CA TYR A 32 1.03 -1.02 1.21
C TYR A 32 1.98 -2.24 1.22
N GLU A 33 2.47 -2.69 0.06
CA GLU A 33 3.41 -3.81 0.01
C GLU A 33 4.75 -3.43 0.67
N LYS A 34 5.27 -2.23 0.39
CA LYS A 34 6.47 -1.71 1.07
C LYS A 34 6.25 -1.56 2.57
N TYR A 35 5.06 -1.13 3.00
CA TYR A 35 4.69 -1.10 4.42
C TYR A 35 4.76 -2.48 5.06
N ILE A 36 4.21 -3.52 4.42
CA ILE A 36 4.27 -4.89 4.94
C ILE A 36 5.71 -5.42 5.02
N GLU A 37 6.53 -5.16 4.00
CA GLU A 37 7.95 -5.55 3.99
C GLU A 37 8.70 -4.88 5.16
N TYR A 38 8.55 -3.56 5.31
CA TYR A 38 9.13 -2.81 6.42
C TYR A 38 8.62 -3.31 7.78
N HIS A 39 7.30 -3.48 7.91
CA HIS A 39 6.68 -3.91 9.16
C HIS A 39 7.12 -5.31 9.57
N LYS A 40 7.24 -6.25 8.64
CA LYS A 40 7.78 -7.60 8.94
C LYS A 40 9.25 -7.53 9.38
N LYS A 41 10.03 -6.63 8.80
CA LYS A 41 11.45 -6.48 9.10
C LYS A 41 11.70 -5.85 10.48
N TYR A 42 10.95 -4.80 10.83
CA TYR A 42 11.22 -4.00 12.03
C TYR A 42 10.20 -4.19 13.17
N HIS A 43 9.02 -4.73 12.87
CA HIS A 43 7.96 -5.00 13.85
C HIS A 43 7.39 -6.42 13.69
N PRO A 44 8.24 -7.47 13.76
CA PRO A 44 7.83 -8.86 13.49
C PRO A 44 6.75 -9.38 14.46
N ASN A 45 6.72 -8.86 15.69
CA ASN A 45 5.78 -9.29 16.74
C ASN A 45 4.48 -8.49 16.75
N CYS A 46 4.36 -7.47 15.91
CA CYS A 46 3.16 -6.65 15.83
C CYS A 46 2.28 -7.10 14.66
N LYS A 47 0.96 -6.99 14.80
CA LYS A 47 0.04 -7.20 13.68
C LYS A 47 0.05 -5.96 12.78
N PRO A 48 0.35 -6.08 11.48
CA PRO A 48 0.27 -4.95 10.57
C PRO A 48 -1.18 -4.51 10.40
N LYS A 49 -1.37 -3.21 10.14
CA LYS A 49 -2.65 -2.63 9.73
C LYS A 49 -3.15 -3.35 8.48
N SER A 50 -4.47 -3.51 8.36
CA SER A 50 -5.09 -3.92 7.10
C SER A 50 -4.84 -2.87 6.02
N ARG A 51 -5.00 -3.27 4.75
CA ARG A 51 -4.85 -2.36 3.60
C ARG A 51 -5.74 -1.11 3.73
N LYS A 52 -6.98 -1.28 4.20
CA LYS A 52 -7.92 -0.17 4.39
C LYS A 52 -7.45 0.78 5.50
N GLU A 53 -7.06 0.24 6.66
CA GLU A 53 -6.58 1.05 7.79
C GLU A 53 -5.30 1.80 7.43
N PHE A 54 -4.35 1.14 6.75
CA PHE A 54 -3.14 1.78 6.27
C PHE A 54 -3.44 2.92 5.29
N PHE A 55 -4.37 2.71 4.36
CA PHE A 55 -4.74 3.72 3.38
C PHE A 55 -5.39 4.95 4.03
N LEU A 56 -6.36 4.74 4.94
CA LEU A 56 -7.00 5.83 5.68
C LEU A 56 -6.00 6.61 6.54
N ASP A 57 -5.13 5.90 7.27
CA ASP A 57 -4.05 6.52 8.07
C ASP A 57 -3.08 7.32 7.19
N SER A 58 -2.72 6.80 6.02
CA SER A 58 -1.84 7.50 5.08
C SER A 58 -2.50 8.73 4.47
N GLN A 59 -3.80 8.65 4.16
CA GLN A 59 -4.57 9.78 3.69
C GLN A 59 -4.73 10.85 4.77
N ASP A 60 -5.06 10.48 6.00
CA ASP A 60 -5.19 11.43 7.11
C ASP A 60 -3.86 12.13 7.43
N LYS A 61 -2.76 11.39 7.41
CA LYS A 61 -1.40 11.95 7.57
C LYS A 61 -0.98 12.92 6.47
N ARG A 62 -1.61 12.88 5.29
CA ARG A 62 -1.24 13.75 4.16
C ARG A 62 -2.25 14.86 3.90
N TYR A 63 -3.53 14.54 4.02
CA TYR A 63 -4.67 15.39 3.66
C TYR A 63 -5.60 15.70 4.84
N GLY A 64 -5.44 15.01 5.97
CA GLY A 64 -6.24 15.24 7.17
C GLY A 64 -5.88 16.55 7.86
N LYS A 65 -6.63 16.90 8.90
CA LYS A 65 -6.48 18.17 9.64
C LYS A 65 -5.07 18.40 10.20
N ASN A 66 -4.30 17.34 10.40
CA ASN A 66 -2.91 17.38 10.88
C ASN A 66 -1.87 17.06 9.79
N GLY A 67 -2.28 16.76 8.55
CA GLY A 67 -1.39 16.27 7.51
C GLY A 67 -0.41 17.30 6.94
N SER A 68 -0.63 18.57 7.31
CA SER A 68 0.23 19.72 7.01
C SER A 68 0.78 20.38 8.28
N LYS A 69 0.81 19.69 9.42
CA LYS A 69 1.65 20.10 10.56
C LYS A 69 3.11 19.90 10.15
N LYS A 70 3.62 20.86 9.38
CA LYS A 70 5.05 21.17 9.31
C LYS A 70 5.51 21.30 10.75
N CYS A 71 6.59 20.61 11.10
CA CYS A 71 7.27 20.88 12.36
C CYS A 71 7.62 22.38 12.37
N CYS A 72 7.26 23.06 13.47
CA CYS A 72 7.34 24.50 13.78
C CYS A 72 6.64 25.48 12.81
#